data_AF-A0A661WWD1-F1
#
_entry.id   AF-A0A661WWD1-F1
#
_cell.length_a   1.000
_cell.length_b   1.000
_cell.length_c   1.000
_cell.angle_alpha   90.00
_cell.angle_beta   90.00
_cell.angle_gamma   90.00
#
_symmetry.space_group_name_H-M   'P 1'
#
loop_
_entity.id
_entity.type
_entity.pdbx_description
1 polymer ?
#
loop_
_entity_poly.entity_id
_entity_poly.type
_entity_poly.pdbx_seq_one_letter_code
_entity_poly.pdbx_strand_id
1 'polypeptide(L)'
;MNSHSNKSALEIAVKLLAGRDFSKSEMEERLVRRGFDETDIQSAIQKLLKQGYIAETGNDRQKLCEMAGNYLRKKNTDKIEMKHLRSLEAFLIRKGFDTELVREYLIDLSEELC
;
A
#
# COMPACT_ATOMS: atom_id res chain seq x y z
N MET A 1 5.38 -41.89 2.80
CA MET A 1 5.96 -40.64 2.30
C MET A 1 5.09 -39.50 2.80
N ASN A 2 5.42 -38.93 3.97
CA ASN A 2 4.60 -37.88 4.59
C ASN A 2 5.13 -36.52 4.14
N SER A 3 4.55 -35.97 3.09
CA SER A 3 4.83 -34.58 2.65
C SER A 3 4.13 -33.61 3.60
N HIS A 4 4.70 -33.40 4.79
CA HIS A 4 4.24 -32.37 5.71
C HIS A 4 4.71 -30.98 5.24
N SER A 5 3.75 -30.14 4.88
CA SER A 5 3.69 -28.72 5.25
C SER A 5 4.72 -27.73 4.66
N ASN A 6 5.00 -27.78 3.35
CA ASN A 6 5.42 -26.55 2.66
C ASN A 6 4.19 -25.75 2.27
N LYS A 7 3.63 -24.99 3.23
CA LYS A 7 2.54 -24.06 2.92
C LYS A 7 3.07 -23.02 1.95
N SER A 8 2.42 -22.89 0.81
CA SER A 8 2.81 -21.91 -0.21
C SER A 8 2.71 -20.49 0.34
N ALA A 9 3.49 -19.55 -0.23
CA ALA A 9 3.40 -18.13 0.10
C ALA A 9 1.94 -17.62 0.01
N LEU A 10 1.17 -18.14 -0.95
CA LEU A 10 -0.25 -17.82 -1.12
C LEU A 10 -1.12 -18.30 0.05
N GLU A 11 -0.97 -19.54 0.51
CA GLU A 11 -1.76 -20.07 1.64
C GLU A 11 -1.47 -19.30 2.94
N ILE A 12 -0.22 -18.94 3.16
CA ILE A 12 0.17 -18.11 4.30
C ILE A 12 -0.42 -16.70 4.17
N ALA A 13 -0.39 -16.11 2.99
CA ALA A 13 -0.95 -14.80 2.74
C ALA A 13 -2.47 -14.76 2.95
N VAL A 14 -3.20 -15.76 2.44
CA VAL A 14 -4.65 -15.90 2.70
C VAL A 14 -4.93 -16.06 4.19
N LYS A 15 -4.12 -16.83 4.91
CA LYS A 15 -4.27 -16.98 6.37
C LYS A 15 -4.02 -15.67 7.12
N LEU A 16 -3.08 -14.85 6.66
CA LEU A 16 -2.85 -13.51 7.22
C LEU A 16 -4.08 -12.63 7.03
N LEU A 17 -4.64 -12.62 5.82
CA LEU A 17 -5.82 -11.81 5.48
C LEU A 17 -7.06 -12.14 6.30
N ALA A 18 -7.19 -13.39 6.78
CA ALA A 18 -8.25 -13.76 7.70
C ALA A 18 -8.20 -13.03 9.06
N GLY A 19 -7.03 -12.49 9.44
CA GLY A 19 -6.85 -11.77 10.70
C GLY A 19 -6.98 -10.25 10.59
N ARG A 20 -6.54 -9.67 9.46
CA ARG A 20 -6.71 -8.24 9.13
C ARG A 20 -6.43 -8.01 7.65
N ASP A 21 -6.86 -6.87 7.13
CA ASP A 21 -6.46 -6.41 5.80
C ASP A 21 -4.96 -6.08 5.76
N PHE A 22 -4.34 -6.37 4.62
CA PHE A 22 -2.93 -6.07 4.35
C PHE A 22 -2.81 -5.38 3.00
N SER A 23 -1.91 -4.41 2.92
CA SER A 23 -1.45 -3.90 1.63
C SER A 23 -0.44 -4.84 0.97
N LYS A 24 -0.16 -4.62 -0.31
CA LYS A 24 0.91 -5.29 -1.07
C LYS A 24 2.23 -5.28 -0.31
N SER A 25 2.69 -4.10 0.11
CA SER A 25 4.00 -3.95 0.76
C SER A 25 4.08 -4.68 2.09
N GLU A 26 3.03 -4.62 2.91
CA GLU A 26 3.02 -5.35 4.18
C GLU A 26 2.98 -6.86 3.97
N MET A 27 2.25 -7.32 2.95
CA MET A 27 2.18 -8.73 2.59
C MET A 27 3.54 -9.24 2.08
N GLU A 28 4.20 -8.47 1.22
CA GLU A 28 5.57 -8.75 0.74
C GLU A 28 6.53 -8.85 1.92
N GLU A 29 6.58 -7.84 2.79
CA GLU A 29 7.48 -7.83 3.95
C GLU A 29 7.24 -9.02 4.88
N ARG A 30 5.97 -9.38 5.12
CA ARG A 30 5.60 -10.54 5.94
C ARG A 30 6.02 -11.87 5.35
N LEU A 31 5.97 -12.00 4.02
CA LEU A 31 6.41 -13.23 3.35
C LEU A 31 7.94 -13.31 3.28
N VAL A 32 8.63 -12.19 3.05
CA VAL A 32 10.10 -12.12 3.13
C VAL A 32 10.60 -12.52 4.51
N ARG A 33 10.01 -11.96 5.58
CA ARG A 33 10.37 -12.30 6.98
C ARG A 33 10.15 -13.77 7.33
N ARG A 34 9.37 -14.51 6.53
CA ARG A 34 9.12 -15.95 6.68
C ARG A 34 10.02 -16.82 5.82
N GLY A 35 10.91 -16.23 5.02
CA GLY A 35 11.88 -16.93 4.19
C GLY A 35 11.31 -17.48 2.88
N PHE A 36 10.21 -16.89 2.38
CA PHE A 36 9.75 -17.19 1.02
C PHE A 36 10.63 -16.50 -0.02
N ASP A 37 10.87 -17.17 -1.14
CA ASP A 37 11.61 -16.61 -2.26
C ASP A 37 10.80 -15.52 -2.98
N GLU A 38 11.50 -14.56 -3.57
CA GLU A 38 10.89 -13.43 -4.28
C GLU A 38 9.89 -13.88 -5.35
N THR A 39 10.21 -14.95 -6.09
CA THR A 39 9.34 -15.50 -7.15
C THR A 39 7.99 -15.98 -6.60
N ASP A 40 8.01 -16.67 -5.45
CA ASP A 40 6.81 -17.18 -4.79
C ASP A 40 5.99 -16.04 -4.16
N ILE A 41 6.68 -15.04 -3.61
CA ILE A 41 6.08 -13.82 -3.08
C ILE A 41 5.35 -13.08 -4.20
N GLN A 42 6.03 -12.77 -5.30
CA GLN A 42 5.41 -12.04 -6.42
C GLN A 42 4.22 -12.81 -7.00
N SER A 43 4.33 -14.13 -7.15
CA SER A 43 3.21 -14.97 -7.62
C SER A 43 2.00 -14.92 -6.66
N ALA A 44 2.23 -14.96 -5.35
CA ALA A 44 1.18 -14.82 -4.35
C ALA A 44 0.53 -13.43 -4.39
N ILE A 45 1.35 -12.37 -4.37
CA ILE A 45 0.92 -10.98 -4.41
C ILE A 45 0.08 -10.68 -5.66
N GLN A 46 0.53 -11.11 -6.84
CA GLN A 46 -0.21 -10.94 -8.08
C GLN A 46 -1.59 -11.59 -8.03
N LYS A 47 -1.69 -12.81 -7.46
CA LYS A 47 -2.99 -13.48 -7.28
C LYS A 47 -3.90 -12.72 -6.32
N LEU A 48 -3.36 -12.21 -5.22
CA LEU A 48 -4.12 -11.46 -4.22
C LEU A 48 -4.61 -10.11 -4.76
N LEU A 49 -3.77 -9.40 -5.51
CA LEU A 49 -4.13 -8.16 -6.19
C LEU A 49 -5.22 -8.40 -7.24
N LYS A 50 -5.06 -9.43 -8.08
CA LYS A 50 -6.05 -9.79 -9.11
C LYS A 50 -7.41 -10.17 -8.52
N GLN A 51 -7.43 -10.75 -7.33
CA GLN A 51 -8.65 -11.09 -6.61
C GLN A 51 -9.20 -9.94 -5.75
N GLY A 52 -8.49 -8.81 -5.66
CA GLY A 52 -8.89 -7.66 -4.87
C GLY A 52 -8.76 -7.85 -3.35
N TYR A 53 -7.95 -8.82 -2.91
CA TYR A 53 -7.76 -9.10 -1.48
C TYR A 53 -6.74 -8.19 -0.80
N ILE A 54 -5.85 -7.55 -1.56
CA ILE A 54 -4.87 -6.58 -1.03
C ILE A 54 -4.84 -5.34 -1.92
N ALA A 55 -4.49 -4.19 -1.34
CA ALA A 55 -4.30 -2.95 -2.09
C ALA A 55 -2.87 -2.85 -2.65
N GLU A 56 -2.73 -2.37 -3.88
CA GLU A 56 -1.44 -2.26 -4.59
C GLU A 56 -0.45 -1.29 -3.92
N THR A 57 -0.96 -0.30 -3.20
CA THR A 57 -0.18 0.92 -2.92
C THR A 57 0.61 0.89 -1.62
N GLY A 58 0.07 0.39 -0.50
CA GLY A 58 0.81 0.18 0.75
C GLY A 58 1.81 1.29 1.12
N ASN A 59 3.09 0.93 1.21
CA ASN A 59 4.20 1.82 1.57
C ASN A 59 4.94 2.42 0.36
N ASP A 60 4.36 2.38 -0.83
CA ASP A 60 5.01 2.88 -2.05
C ASP A 60 5.00 4.42 -2.11
N ARG A 61 6.04 5.05 -1.54
CA ARG A 61 6.18 6.52 -1.51
C ARG A 61 6.22 7.13 -2.91
N GLN A 62 6.83 6.45 -3.89
CA GLN A 62 6.90 6.96 -5.26
C GLN A 62 5.50 7.01 -5.88
N LYS A 63 4.71 5.93 -5.72
CA LYS A 63 3.33 5.90 -6.21
C LYS A 63 2.44 6.88 -5.49
N LEU A 64 2.67 7.10 -4.19
CA LEU A 64 2.00 8.11 -3.40
C LEU A 64 2.23 9.50 -4.00
N CYS A 65 3.50 9.88 -4.19
CA CYS A 65 3.88 11.18 -4.77
C CYS A 65 3.26 11.40 -6.16
N GLU A 66 3.31 10.38 -7.03
CA GLU A 66 2.71 10.44 -8.36
C GLU A 66 1.20 10.69 -8.29
N MET A 67 0.49 9.95 -7.43
CA MET A 67 -0.96 10.05 -7.33
C MET A 67 -1.40 11.36 -6.66
N ALA A 68 -0.66 11.81 -5.64
CA ALA A 68 -0.88 13.08 -4.99
C ALA A 68 -0.67 14.26 -5.94
N GLY A 69 0.43 14.26 -6.71
CA GLY A 69 0.69 15.29 -7.73
C GLY A 69 -0.42 15.35 -8.79
N ASN A 70 -0.88 14.20 -9.26
CA ASN A 70 -2.00 14.12 -10.20
C ASN A 70 -3.33 14.63 -9.61
N TYR A 71 -3.58 14.33 -8.33
CA TYR A 71 -4.77 14.81 -7.62
C TYR A 71 -4.76 16.33 -7.46
N LEU A 72 -3.62 16.91 -7.03
CA LEU A 72 -3.46 18.35 -6.83
C LEU A 72 -3.53 19.12 -8.14
N ARG A 73 -2.90 18.64 -9.22
CA ARG A 73 -3.00 19.25 -10.56
C ARG A 73 -4.44 19.35 -11.05
N LYS A 74 -5.27 18.32 -10.81
CA LYS A 74 -6.68 18.31 -11.22
C LYS A 74 -7.56 19.29 -10.45
N LYS A 75 -7.16 19.72 -9.26
CA LYS A 75 -7.93 20.68 -8.46
C LYS A 75 -7.92 22.09 -9.05
N ASN A 76 -7.04 22.38 -10.02
CA ASN A 76 -7.02 23.61 -10.83
C ASN A 76 -7.18 24.88 -9.98
N THR A 77 -6.45 24.94 -8.87
CA THR A 77 -6.48 26.03 -7.90
C THR A 77 -5.07 26.59 -7.76
N ASP A 78 -4.92 27.91 -7.87
CA ASP A 78 -3.64 28.61 -7.70
C ASP A 78 -3.10 28.51 -6.27
N LYS A 79 -3.94 28.07 -5.31
CA LYS A 79 -3.59 27.96 -3.89
C LYS A 79 -4.06 26.65 -3.27
N ILE A 80 -3.12 25.91 -2.69
CA ILE A 80 -3.41 24.71 -1.91
C ILE A 80 -3.73 25.12 -0.47
N GLU A 81 -5.02 25.12 -0.12
CA GLU A 81 -5.49 25.26 1.27
C GLU A 81 -5.51 23.94 2.07
N MET A 82 -5.54 24.02 3.41
CA MET A 82 -5.63 22.88 4.34
C MET A 82 -6.79 21.90 4.06
N LYS A 83 -7.92 22.37 3.54
CA LYS A 83 -9.04 21.49 3.14
C LYS A 83 -8.67 20.55 2.00
N HIS A 84 -7.72 20.94 1.13
CA HIS A 84 -7.22 20.11 0.05
C HIS A 84 -6.29 19.01 0.57
N LEU A 85 -5.47 19.31 1.58
CA LEU A 85 -4.63 18.31 2.25
C LEU A 85 -5.48 17.22 2.92
N ARG A 86 -6.54 17.60 3.65
CA ARG A 86 -7.49 16.63 4.23
C ARG A 86 -8.19 15.76 3.17
N SER A 87 -8.55 16.37 2.03
CA SER A 87 -9.17 15.63 0.93
C SER A 87 -8.18 14.68 0.25
N LEU A 88 -6.92 15.09 0.14
CA LEU A 88 -5.83 14.30 -0.39
C LEU A 88 -5.50 13.12 0.54
N GLU A 89 -5.42 13.35 1.85
CA GLU A 89 -5.26 12.32 2.88
C GLU A 89 -6.30 11.20 2.72
N ALA A 90 -7.59 11.56 2.76
CA ALA A 90 -8.67 10.60 2.62
C ALA A 90 -8.67 9.90 1.25
N PHE A 91 -8.19 10.57 0.20
CA PHE A 91 -8.02 9.97 -1.11
C PHE A 91 -6.90 8.91 -1.12
N LEU A 92 -5.73 9.21 -0.57
CA LEU A 92 -4.59 8.29 -0.52
C LEU A 92 -4.87 7.09 0.39
N ILE A 93 -5.46 7.30 1.56
CA ILE A 93 -5.85 6.20 2.46
C ILE A 93 -6.84 5.26 1.76
N ARG A 94 -7.86 5.79 1.06
CA ARG A 94 -8.79 4.96 0.27
C ARG A 94 -8.15 4.23 -0.90
N LYS A 95 -6.99 4.69 -1.37
CA LYS A 95 -6.21 4.00 -2.40
C LYS A 95 -5.39 2.85 -1.83
N GLY A 96 -5.30 2.77 -0.50
CA GLY A 96 -4.65 1.70 0.25
C GLY A 96 -3.21 2.05 0.63
N PHE A 97 -2.85 3.34 0.64
CA PHE A 97 -1.57 3.77 1.19
C PHE A 97 -1.58 3.68 2.70
N ASP A 98 -0.44 3.32 3.27
CA ASP A 98 -0.22 3.29 4.71
C ASP A 98 -0.44 4.66 5.33
N THR A 99 -1.04 4.67 6.52
CA THR A 99 -1.48 5.93 7.16
C THR A 99 -0.30 6.73 7.70
N GLU A 100 0.75 6.08 8.19
CA GLU A 100 1.97 6.78 8.62
C GLU A 100 2.69 7.39 7.42
N LEU A 101 2.84 6.63 6.33
CA LEU A 101 3.44 7.15 5.10
C LEU A 101 2.67 8.35 4.53
N VAL A 102 1.33 8.28 4.49
CA VAL A 102 0.48 9.40 4.05
C VAL A 102 0.68 10.61 4.96
N ARG A 103 0.73 10.41 6.28
CA ARG A 103 0.91 11.49 7.24
C ARG A 103 2.26 12.17 7.08
N GLU A 104 3.36 11.41 6.98
CA GLU A 104 4.71 11.94 6.74
C GLU A 104 4.74 12.79 5.47
N TYR A 105 4.21 12.26 4.37
CA TYR A 105 4.14 12.99 3.10
C TYR A 105 3.37 14.32 3.21
N LEU A 106 2.26 14.34 3.96
CA LEU A 106 1.46 15.55 4.13
C LEU A 106 2.14 16.59 5.04
N ILE A 107 2.96 16.16 5.99
CA ILE A 107 3.80 17.05 6.81
C ILE A 107 4.81 17.73 5.89
N ASP A 108 5.60 16.95 5.13
CA ASP A 108 6.59 17.46 4.17
C ASP A 108 5.96 18.49 3.22
N LEU A 109 4.81 18.13 2.64
CA LEU A 109 4.08 18.99 1.70
C LEU A 109 3.55 20.27 2.37
N SER A 110 3.15 20.21 3.64
CA SER A 110 2.65 21.39 4.36
C SER A 110 3.76 22.36 4.74
N GLU A 111 4.96 21.87 5.00
CA GLU A 111 6.15 22.69 5.29
C GLU A 111 6.62 23.43 4.03
N GLU A 112 6.54 22.80 2.85
CA GLU A 112 6.86 23.44 1.57
C GLU A 112 5.86 24.54 1.16
N LEU A 113 4.66 24.57 1.75
CA LEU A 113 3.60 25.53 1.45
C LEU A 113 3.53 26.72 2.44
N CYS A 114 4.29 26.67 3.54
CA CYS A 114 4.38 27.74 4.56
C CYS A 114 5.49 28.75 4.23
#